data_AF-A0A6G1AK33-F1
#
_entry.id   AF-A0A6G1AK33-F1
#
_cell.length_a   1.000
_cell.length_b   1.000
_cell.length_c   1.000
_cell.angle_alpha   90.00
_cell.angle_beta   90.00
_cell.angle_gamma   90.00
#
_symmetry.space_group_name_H-M   'P 1'
#
loop_
_entity.id
_entity.type
_entity.pdbx_description
1 polymer ?
#
loop_
_entity_poly.entity_id
_entity_poly.type
_entity_poly.pdbx_seq_one_letter_code
_entity_poly.pdbx_strand_id
1 'polypeptide(L)'
;MGDWSFLGRLLENAQEHSTVIGKVWLTVLFIFRILVLGAAAEEVWGDEQSDFTCNTQQPGCENVCYDKAFPISHIRFWVLQIVFVSTPTLIYLGHVLHLVRMEEKRR
;
A
#
# COMPACT_ATOMS: atom_id res chain seq x y z
N MET A 1 2.97 -1.05 -12.22
CA MET A 1 3.98 -0.61 -11.23
C MET A 1 3.81 0.85 -10.80
N GLY A 2 3.31 1.06 -9.59
CA GLY A 2 3.31 2.36 -8.92
C GLY A 2 4.70 2.72 -8.39
N ASP A 3 5.08 3.99 -8.48
CA ASP A 3 6.33 4.51 -7.93
C ASP A 3 6.20 4.66 -6.41
N TRP A 4 6.75 3.69 -5.66
CA TRP A 4 6.76 3.67 -4.20
C TRP A 4 7.90 4.51 -3.60
N SER A 5 8.79 5.09 -4.42
CA SER A 5 9.97 5.81 -3.94
C SER A 5 9.63 7.04 -3.10
N PHE A 6 8.54 7.73 -3.43
CA PHE A 6 8.08 8.91 -2.69
C PHE A 6 7.56 8.56 -1.29
N LEU A 7 6.71 7.52 -1.20
CA LEU A 7 6.23 7.00 0.08
C LEU A 7 7.42 6.47 0.92
N GLY A 8 8.37 5.82 0.24
CA GLY A 8 9.75 5.54 0.66
C GLY A 8 10.35 6.61 1.56
N ARG A 9 10.70 7.74 0.90
CA ARG A 9 11.40 8.86 1.51
C ARG A 9 10.62 9.51 2.66
N LEU A 10 9.30 9.60 2.54
CA LEU A 10 8.48 10.19 3.61
C LEU A 10 8.49 9.33 4.87
N LEU A 11 8.43 8.01 4.73
CA LEU A 11 8.44 7.10 5.87
C LEU A 11 9.85 6.97 6.49
N GLU A 12 10.92 7.11 5.70
CA GLU A 12 12.29 7.24 6.25
C GLU A 12 12.41 8.47 7.17
N ASN A 13 11.91 9.63 6.73
CA ASN A 13 11.85 10.83 7.57
C ASN A 13 10.98 10.61 8.83
N ALA A 14 9.91 9.81 8.73
CA ALA A 14 9.10 9.43 9.89
C ALA A 14 9.87 8.53 10.87
N GLN A 15 10.76 7.67 10.38
CA GLN A 15 11.56 6.80 11.23
C GLN A 15 12.46 7.61 12.17
N GLU A 16 13.09 8.70 11.70
CA GLU A 16 13.98 9.54 12.52
C GLU A 16 13.29 10.11 13.77
N HIS A 17 12.00 10.42 13.67
CA HIS A 17 11.19 10.98 14.75
C HIS A 17 10.34 9.94 15.51
N SER A 18 10.46 8.65 15.18
CA SER A 18 9.66 7.58 15.78
C SER A 18 10.36 6.86 16.94
N THR A 19 9.57 6.24 17.81
CA THR A 19 10.08 5.35 18.87
C THR A 19 10.73 4.09 18.28
N VAL A 20 11.53 3.37 19.06
CA VAL A 20 12.17 2.10 18.62
C VAL A 20 11.14 1.10 18.09
N ILE A 21 9.98 1.01 18.74
CA ILE A 21 8.86 0.15 18.30
C ILE A 21 8.30 0.65 16.97
N GLY A 22 8.15 1.96 16.80
CA GLY A 22 7.72 2.57 15.53
C GLY A 22 8.70 2.29 14.38
N LYS A 23 10.02 2.36 14.63
CA LYS A 23 11.05 2.03 13.65
C LYS A 23 10.93 0.59 13.18
N VAL A 24 10.82 -0.38 14.11
CA VAL A 24 10.65 -1.80 13.78
C VAL A 24 9.38 -2.02 12.96
N TRP A 25 8.26 -1.40 13.36
CA TRP A 25 7.00 -1.54 12.65
C TRP A 25 7.07 -0.96 11.23
N LEU A 26 7.70 0.21 11.04
CA LEU A 26 7.91 0.81 9.72
C LEU A 26 8.81 -0.05 8.84
N THR A 27 9.87 -0.65 9.39
CA THR A 27 10.74 -1.59 8.66
C THR A 27 9.98 -2.84 8.22
N VAL A 28 9.14 -3.41 9.09
CA VAL A 28 8.28 -4.56 8.74
C VAL A 28 7.31 -4.18 7.62
N LEU A 29 6.71 -3.00 7.68
CA LEU A 29 5.79 -2.51 6.66
C LEU A 29 6.47 -2.33 5.29
N PHE A 30 7.70 -1.83 5.25
CA PHE A 30 8.49 -1.75 4.01
C PHE A 30 8.86 -3.11 3.43
N ILE A 31 9.47 -3.97 4.25
CA ILE A 31 10.06 -5.22 3.77
C ILE A 31 8.98 -6.26 3.47
N PHE A 32 8.02 -6.46 4.38
CA PHE A 32 7.07 -7.56 4.22
C PHE A 32 5.82 -7.19 3.42
N ARG A 33 5.47 -5.91 3.30
CA ARG A 33 4.28 -5.52 2.54
C ARG A 33 4.60 -4.88 1.20
N ILE A 34 5.40 -3.82 1.17
CA ILE A 34 5.66 -3.11 -0.09
C ILE A 34 6.51 -3.97 -1.02
N LEU A 35 7.60 -4.56 -0.52
CA LEU A 35 8.49 -5.39 -1.33
C LEU A 35 7.83 -6.70 -1.78
N VAL A 36 7.04 -7.35 -0.92
CA VAL A 36 6.29 -8.56 -1.31
C VAL A 36 5.21 -8.25 -2.35
N LEU A 37 4.50 -7.11 -2.22
CA LEU A 37 3.54 -6.70 -3.24
C LEU A 37 4.21 -6.45 -4.59
N GLY A 38 5.34 -5.75 -4.60
CA GLY A 38 6.06 -5.41 -5.83
C GLY A 38 6.77 -6.59 -6.49
N ALA A 39 7.26 -7.56 -5.70
CA ALA A 39 8.08 -8.65 -6.22
C ALA A 39 7.28 -9.92 -6.57
N ALA A 40 6.19 -10.22 -5.86
CA ALA A 40 5.46 -11.47 -6.03
C ALA A 40 4.01 -11.26 -6.47
N ALA A 41 3.38 -10.18 -6.03
CA ALA A 41 1.93 -10.08 -6.13
C ALA A 41 1.47 -9.63 -7.54
N GLU A 42 2.26 -8.81 -8.24
CA GLU A 42 1.98 -8.48 -9.65
C GLU A 42 2.15 -9.68 -10.59
N GLU A 43 3.06 -10.61 -10.30
CA GLU A 43 3.27 -11.82 -11.13
C GLU A 43 2.20 -12.89 -10.86
N VAL A 44 1.74 -13.04 -9.62
CA VAL A 44 0.75 -14.07 -9.26
C VAL A 44 -0.69 -13.67 -9.58
N TRP A 45 -1.02 -12.37 -9.55
CA TRP A 45 -2.37 -11.85 -9.81
C TRP A 45 -2.46 -11.01 -11.08
N GLY A 46 -1.43 -10.95 -11.91
CA GLY A 46 -1.44 -10.19 -13.18
C GLY A 46 -2.52 -10.68 -14.16
N ASP A 47 -2.75 -11.99 -14.13
CA ASP A 47 -3.59 -12.75 -15.07
C ASP A 47 -4.90 -13.23 -14.41
N GLU A 48 -5.26 -12.66 -13.26
CA GLU A 48 -6.41 -13.08 -12.43
C GLU A 48 -7.74 -13.12 -13.19
N GLN A 49 -7.94 -12.21 -14.15
CA GLN A 49 -9.16 -12.15 -14.96
C GLN A 49 -9.03 -12.93 -16.28
N SER A 50 -7.83 -13.00 -16.88
CA SER A 50 -7.62 -13.70 -18.15
C SER A 50 -7.64 -15.22 -18.00
N ASP A 51 -7.21 -15.73 -16.85
CA ASP A 51 -7.17 -17.17 -16.56
C ASP A 51 -8.42 -17.66 -15.81
N PHE A 52 -9.35 -16.75 -15.49
CA PHE A 52 -10.62 -17.10 -14.89
C PHE A 52 -11.57 -17.71 -15.93
N THR A 53 -11.76 -19.02 -15.88
CA THR A 53 -12.60 -19.75 -16.86
C THR A 53 -13.97 -20.14 -16.33
N CYS A 54 -15.03 -19.92 -17.11
CA CYS A 54 -16.38 -20.47 -16.85
C CYS A 54 -16.76 -21.58 -17.84
N ASN A 55 -17.27 -22.73 -17.35
CA ASN A 55 -17.80 -23.79 -18.21
C ASN A 55 -19.21 -23.44 -18.72
N THR A 56 -19.27 -22.58 -19.72
CA THR A 56 -20.52 -22.09 -20.32
C THR A 56 -20.27 -21.58 -21.73
N GLN A 57 -21.29 -21.63 -22.59
CA GLN A 57 -21.28 -20.98 -23.91
C GLN A 57 -21.99 -19.62 -23.88
N GLN A 58 -22.52 -19.21 -22.72
CA GLN A 58 -23.25 -17.96 -22.58
C GLN A 58 -22.29 -16.76 -22.63
N PRO A 59 -22.41 -15.85 -23.60
CA PRO A 59 -21.54 -14.68 -23.69
C PRO A 59 -21.73 -13.76 -22.49
N GLY A 60 -20.62 -13.25 -21.95
CA GLY A 60 -20.61 -12.33 -20.81
C GLY A 60 -20.78 -12.98 -19.43
N CYS A 61 -21.05 -14.29 -19.35
CA CYS A 61 -21.16 -15.00 -18.07
C CYS A 61 -19.85 -14.93 -17.26
N GLU A 62 -18.72 -15.10 -17.93
CA GLU A 62 -17.40 -15.07 -17.30
C GLU A 62 -17.11 -13.72 -16.63
N ASN A 63 -17.45 -12.61 -17.30
CA ASN A 63 -17.28 -11.27 -16.77
C ASN A 63 -18.08 -11.05 -15.47
N VAL A 64 -19.36 -11.43 -15.46
CA VAL A 64 -20.22 -11.24 -14.28
C VAL A 64 -19.87 -12.22 -13.15
N CYS A 65 -19.43 -13.43 -13.50
CA CYS A 65 -18.95 -14.41 -12.52
C CYS A 65 -17.65 -13.95 -11.86
N TYR A 66 -16.72 -13.42 -12.65
CA TYR A 66 -15.47 -12.84 -12.15
C TYR A 66 -15.74 -11.67 -11.20
N ASP A 67 -16.56 -10.70 -11.62
CA ASP A 67 -16.92 -9.53 -10.81
C ASP A 67 -17.60 -9.92 -9.48
N LYS A 68 -18.43 -10.97 -9.50
CA LYS A 68 -19.08 -11.49 -8.29
C LYS A 68 -18.13 -12.27 -7.38
N ALA A 69 -17.19 -13.02 -7.94
CA ALA A 69 -16.20 -13.79 -7.17
C ALA A 69 -15.13 -12.89 -6.56
N PHE A 70 -14.66 -11.90 -7.32
CA PHE A 70 -13.59 -10.98 -6.95
C PHE A 70 -14.03 -9.52 -7.15
N PRO A 71 -14.97 -9.00 -6.33
CA PRO A 71 -15.45 -7.62 -6.44
C PRO A 71 -14.33 -6.59 -6.23
N ILE A 72 -13.28 -6.98 -5.50
CA ILE A 72 -12.01 -6.28 -5.45
C ILE A 72 -10.88 -7.30 -5.54
N SER A 73 -9.93 -7.08 -6.43
CA SER A 73 -8.70 -7.86 -6.49
C SER A 73 -7.94 -7.76 -5.16
N HIS A 74 -7.35 -8.87 -4.73
CA HIS A 74 -6.54 -8.94 -3.50
C HIS A 74 -5.39 -7.93 -3.52
N ILE A 75 -4.78 -7.72 -4.70
CA ILE A 75 -3.72 -6.74 -4.89
C ILE A 75 -4.21 -5.32 -4.57
N ARG A 76 -5.36 -4.95 -5.14
CA ARG A 76 -5.96 -3.63 -4.91
C ARG A 76 -6.33 -3.44 -3.45
N PHE A 77 -6.86 -4.47 -2.81
CA PHE A 77 -7.17 -4.44 -1.39
C PHE A 77 -5.91 -4.22 -0.53
N TRP A 78 -4.81 -4.92 -0.80
CA TRP A 78 -3.57 -4.74 -0.04
C TRP A 78 -2.92 -3.38 -0.27
N VAL A 79 -2.99 -2.84 -1.49
CA VAL A 79 -2.55 -1.46 -1.77
C VAL A 79 -3.32 -0.47 -0.90
N LEU A 80 -4.65 -0.57 -0.86
CA LEU A 80 -5.47 0.28 0.00
C LEU A 80 -5.09 0.11 1.48
N GLN A 81 -4.88 -1.14 1.93
CA GLN A 81 -4.47 -1.42 3.30
C GLN A 81 -3.13 -0.75 3.64
N ILE A 82 -2.14 -0.77 2.75
CA ILE A 82 -0.86 -0.08 2.94
C ILE A 82 -1.07 1.42 3.07
N VAL A 83 -1.89 2.03 2.20
CA VAL A 83 -2.20 3.46 2.26
C VAL A 83 -2.84 3.81 3.60
N PHE A 84 -3.92 3.13 3.99
CA PHE A 84 -4.63 3.41 5.24
C PHE A 84 -3.75 3.24 6.48
N VAL A 85 -2.91 2.21 6.50
CA VAL A 85 -2.01 1.94 7.63
C VAL A 85 -0.86 2.95 7.66
N SER A 86 -0.44 3.51 6.53
CA SER A 86 0.62 4.54 6.46
C SER A 86 0.13 5.94 6.79
N THR A 87 -1.15 6.25 6.52
CA THR A 87 -1.74 7.58 6.68
C THR A 87 -1.56 8.19 8.08
N PRO A 88 -1.83 7.49 9.21
CA PRO A 88 -1.62 8.06 10.55
C PRO A 88 -0.17 8.47 10.81
N THR A 89 0.80 7.68 10.32
CA THR A 89 2.23 7.98 10.43
C THR A 89 2.61 9.24 9.66
N LEU A 90 2.05 9.42 8.46
CA LEU A 90 2.26 10.62 7.65
C LEU A 90 1.64 11.87 8.30
N ILE A 91 0.45 11.74 8.89
CA ILE A 91 -0.20 12.83 9.64
C ILE A 91 0.68 13.24 10.84
N TYR A 92 1.17 12.26 11.59
CA TYR A 92 2.08 12.50 12.72
C TYR A 92 3.36 13.23 12.28
N LEU A 93 4.02 12.75 11.23
CA LEU A 93 5.20 13.40 10.68
C LEU A 93 4.91 14.85 10.24
N GLY A 94 3.79 15.06 9.54
CA GLY A 94 3.36 16.41 9.13
C GLY A 94 3.15 17.34 10.32
N HIS A 95 2.57 16.84 11.41
CA HIS A 95 2.41 17.60 12.66
C HIS A 95 3.76 17.94 13.31
N VAL A 96 4.70 16.99 13.39
CA VAL A 96 6.06 17.24 13.93
C VAL A 96 6.78 18.31 13.10
N LEU A 97 6.80 18.17 11.77
CA LEU A 97 7.44 19.14 10.87
C LEU A 97 6.80 20.53 10.97
N HIS A 98 5.48 20.60 11.17
CA HIS A 98 4.79 21.85 11.40
C HIS A 98 5.24 22.53 12.70
N LEU A 99 5.36 21.77 13.80
CA LEU A 99 5.82 22.31 15.08
C LEU A 99 7.28 22.79 15.04
N VAL A 100 8.17 22.02 14.42
CA VAL A 100 9.59 22.40 14.26
C VAL A 100 9.71 23.71 13.47
N ARG A 101 8.98 23.85 12.36
CA ARG A 101 8.94 25.10 11.59
C ARG A 101 8.39 26.29 12.37
N MET A 102 7.43 26.06 13.28
CA MET A 102 6.89 27.11 14.14
C MET A 102 7.89 27.56 15.20
N GLU A 103 8.67 26.63 15.77
CA GLU A 103 9.75 26.96 16.71
C GLU A 103 10.89 27.73 16.03
N GLU A 104 11.30 27.33 14.82
CA GLU A 104 12.31 28.04 14.03
C GLU A 104 11.88 29.48 13.71
N LYS A 105 10.61 29.71 13.36
CA LYS A 105 10.07 31.06 13.11
C LYS A 105 10.01 31.93 14.37
N ARG A 106 10.00 31.32 15.56
CA ARG A 106 9.91 32.02 16.84
C ARG A 106 11.28 32.37 17.42
N ARG A 107 12.34 31.69 16.97
CA ARG A 107 13.74 32.05 17.22
C ARG A 107 14.18 33.16 16.28
#